data_AF-A0A9E4ZX25-F1
#
_entry.id   AF-A0A9E4ZX25-F1
#
_cell.length_a   1.000
_cell.length_b   1.000
_cell.length_c   1.000
_cell.angle_alpha   90.00
_cell.angle_beta   90.00
_cell.angle_gamma   90.00
#
_symmetry.space_group_name_H-M   'P 1'
#
loop_
_entity.id
_entity.type
_entity.pdbx_description
1 polymer ?
#
loop_
_entity_poly.entity_id
_entity_poly.type
_entity_poly.pdbx_seq_one_letter_code
_entity_poly.pdbx_strand_id
1 'polypeptide(L)'
;MKKIKIKTYNYGYALLFCLVIIAIVYLLYWLPKHPELNYLSALYILLGTFLVSISDKWLNKRNQEERSKKVKKRLLLVVNDNIKLNIKRAKANKKYINAFPYSSPLNKLDTIFWDSVNSKITEVDLEAQIIICLLSLNNLADEINETIKELNLLKKSGDSLEIHIKAKSLLDKKIDKFINTSEALFNKIEDNIT
;
A
#
# COMPACT_ATOMS: atom_id res chain seq x y z
N MET A 1 21.41 3.15 18.96
CA MET A 1 20.64 2.67 20.14
C MET A 1 19.15 2.72 19.82
N LYS A 2 18.46 1.56 19.77
CA LYS A 2 17.01 1.49 19.54
C LYS A 2 16.26 1.93 20.81
N LYS A 3 15.51 3.04 20.77
CA LYS A 3 14.59 3.44 21.84
C LYS A 3 13.42 2.45 21.87
N ILE A 4 13.40 1.56 22.85
CA ILE A 4 12.26 0.70 23.16
C ILE A 4 11.16 1.60 23.72
N LYS A 5 10.15 1.94 22.91
CA LYS A 5 8.93 2.58 23.39
C LYS A 5 8.14 1.55 24.20
N ILE A 6 8.28 1.58 25.51
CA ILE A 6 7.41 0.84 26.44
C ILE A 6 6.02 1.45 26.29
N LYS A 7 5.07 0.69 25.71
CA LYS A 7 3.65 1.05 25.73
C LYS A 7 3.20 0.96 27.18
N THR A 8 3.06 2.11 27.85
CA THR A 8 2.32 2.20 29.10
C THR A 8 0.86 1.91 28.80
N TYR A 9 0.41 0.69 29.12
CA TYR A 9 -1.00 0.36 29.08
C TYR A 9 -1.71 1.23 30.12
N ASN A 10 -2.80 1.85 29.69
CA ASN A 10 -3.53 2.84 30.47
C ASN A 10 -4.46 2.10 31.46
N TYR A 11 -3.87 1.44 32.46
CA TYR A 11 -4.55 0.57 33.44
C TYR A 11 -5.71 1.27 34.16
N GLY A 12 -5.67 2.61 34.28
CA GLY A 12 -6.76 3.40 34.85
C GLY A 12 -8.09 3.26 34.11
N TYR A 13 -8.07 3.17 32.77
CA TYR A 13 -9.30 3.00 31.98
C TYR A 13 -9.89 1.60 32.10
N ALA A 14 -9.03 0.58 32.20
CA ALA A 14 -9.48 -0.80 32.40
C ALA A 14 -10.13 -0.97 33.79
N LEU A 15 -9.54 -0.36 34.82
CA LEU A 15 -10.08 -0.39 36.18
C LEU A 15 -11.43 0.35 36.27
N LEU A 16 -11.53 1.52 35.63
CA LEU A 16 -12.77 2.30 35.58
C LEU A 16 -13.88 1.53 34.83
N PHE A 17 -13.54 0.86 33.74
CA PHE A 17 -14.47 -0.02 33.01
C PHE A 17 -14.96 -1.20 33.87
N CYS A 18 -14.07 -1.85 34.62
CA CYS A 18 -14.45 -2.92 35.55
C CYS A 18 -15.39 -2.41 36.65
N LEU A 19 -15.12 -1.24 37.24
CA LEU A 19 -15.99 -0.64 38.25
C LEU A 19 -17.39 -0.32 37.70
N VAL A 20 -17.49 0.16 36.46
CA VAL A 20 -18.78 0.41 35.79
C VAL A 20 -19.56 -0.88 35.60
N ILE A 21 -18.92 -1.97 35.17
CA ILE A 21 -19.58 -3.28 35.02
C ILE A 21 -20.07 -3.79 36.37
N ILE A 22 -19.25 -3.72 37.42
CA ILE A 22 -19.62 -4.15 38.77
C ILE A 22 -20.82 -3.33 39.28
N ALA A 23 -20.82 -2.01 39.06
CA ALA A 23 -21.93 -1.14 39.43
C ALA A 23 -23.23 -1.51 38.69
N ILE A 24 -23.16 -1.81 37.39
CA ILE A 24 -24.31 -2.24 36.59
C ILE A 24 -24.86 -3.58 37.10
N VAL A 25 -23.99 -4.56 37.35
CA VAL A 25 -24.39 -5.88 37.88
C VAL A 25 -25.03 -5.76 39.25
N TYR A 26 -24.45 -4.93 40.14
CA TYR A 26 -25.00 -4.69 41.46
C TYR A 26 -26.38 -4.01 41.40
N LEU A 27 -26.56 -3.04 40.51
CA LEU A 27 -27.84 -2.38 40.27
C LEU A 27 -28.90 -3.36 39.76
N LEU A 28 -28.55 -4.23 38.80
CA LEU A 28 -29.46 -5.26 38.27
C LEU A 28 -29.90 -6.28 39.33
N TYR A 29 -29.05 -6.59 40.31
CA TYR A 29 -29.41 -7.44 41.46
C TYR A 29 -30.31 -6.71 42.48
N TRP A 30 -30.13 -5.40 42.64
CA TRP A 30 -30.83 -4.60 43.63
C TRP A 30 -32.22 -4.13 43.17
N LEU A 31 -32.38 -3.79 41.89
CA LEU A 31 -33.63 -3.28 41.30
C LEU A 31 -34.87 -4.18 41.52
N PRO A 32 -34.79 -5.51 41.33
CA PRO A 32 -35.94 -6.39 41.53
C PRO A 32 -36.50 -6.39 42.96
N LYS A 33 -35.70 -5.93 43.94
CA LYS A 33 -36.11 -5.80 45.35
C LYS A 33 -36.90 -4.51 45.63
N HIS A 34 -36.94 -3.58 44.69
CA HIS A 34 -37.62 -2.28 44.80
C HIS A 34 -38.64 -2.12 43.66
N PRO A 35 -39.84 -2.71 43.79
CA PRO A 35 -40.85 -2.71 42.74
C PRO A 35 -41.33 -1.31 42.33
N GLU A 36 -41.18 -0.31 43.20
CA GLU A 36 -41.48 1.10 42.90
C GLU A 36 -40.58 1.68 41.80
N LEU A 37 -39.38 1.13 41.59
CA LEU A 37 -38.41 1.57 40.58
C LEU A 37 -38.50 0.80 39.26
N ASN A 38 -39.48 -0.08 39.11
CA ASN A 38 -39.63 -0.92 37.91
C ASN A 38 -39.79 -0.11 36.61
N TYR A 39 -40.28 1.13 36.66
CA TYR A 39 -40.39 2.01 35.49
C TYR A 39 -39.01 2.41 34.92
N LEU A 40 -37.93 2.34 35.71
CA LEU A 40 -36.56 2.61 35.25
C LEU A 40 -35.97 1.45 34.43
N SER A 41 -36.56 0.25 34.50
CA SER A 41 -36.08 -0.95 33.79
C SER A 41 -35.94 -0.72 32.27
N ALA A 42 -36.91 -0.06 31.65
CA ALA A 42 -36.87 0.29 30.23
C ALA A 42 -35.70 1.24 29.90
N LEU A 43 -35.39 2.18 30.79
CA LEU A 43 -34.29 3.13 30.64
C LEU A 43 -32.94 2.40 30.73
N TYR A 44 -32.82 1.39 31.59
CA TYR A 44 -31.63 0.53 31.67
C TYR A 44 -31.44 -0.36 30.45
N ILE A 45 -32.51 -0.96 29.93
CA ILE A 45 -32.45 -1.74 28.67
C ILE A 45 -32.00 -0.82 27.52
N LEU A 46 -32.53 0.40 27.46
CA LEU A 46 -32.15 1.39 26.46
C LEU A 46 -30.67 1.80 26.61
N LEU A 47 -30.19 2.03 27.83
CA LEU A 47 -28.78 2.31 28.10
C LEU A 47 -27.87 1.13 27.70
N GLY A 48 -28.28 -0.10 28.00
CA GLY A 48 -27.55 -1.31 27.64
C GLY A 48 -27.42 -1.48 26.12
N THR A 49 -28.53 -1.33 25.38
CA THR A 49 -28.52 -1.39 23.90
C THR A 49 -27.69 -0.27 23.28
N PHE A 50 -27.72 0.94 23.87
CA PHE A 50 -26.88 2.06 23.44
C PHE A 50 -25.39 1.78 23.63
N LEU A 51 -25.00 1.24 24.78
CA LEU A 51 -23.62 0.84 25.06
C LEU A 51 -23.13 -0.23 24.07
N VAL A 52 -23.93 -1.27 23.83
CA VAL A 52 -23.61 -2.32 22.84
C VAL A 52 -23.43 -1.72 21.44
N SER A 53 -24.31 -0.81 21.02
CA SER A 53 -24.22 -0.15 19.72
C SER A 53 -22.96 0.72 19.57
N ILE A 54 -22.57 1.45 20.62
CA ILE A 54 -21.31 2.21 20.65
C ILE A 54 -20.11 1.26 20.57
N SER A 55 -20.11 0.20 21.37
CA SER A 55 -19.03 -0.79 21.38
C SER A 55 -18.86 -1.46 20.03
N ASP A 56 -19.96 -1.86 19.37
CA ASP A 56 -19.93 -2.46 18.04
C ASP A 56 -19.38 -1.49 16.99
N LYS A 57 -19.88 -0.25 16.95
CA LYS A 57 -19.33 0.79 16.04
C LYS A 57 -17.84 1.03 16.26
N TRP A 58 -17.41 1.10 17.51
CA TRP A 58 -16.00 1.34 17.85
C TRP A 58 -15.12 0.14 17.46
N LEU A 59 -15.54 -1.08 17.75
CA LEU A 59 -14.84 -2.31 17.38
C LEU A 59 -14.76 -2.47 15.86
N ASN A 60 -15.87 -2.26 15.14
CA ASN A 60 -15.90 -2.35 13.69
C ASN A 60 -14.98 -1.31 13.05
N LYS A 61 -15.02 -0.05 13.50
CA LYS A 61 -14.12 0.99 13.01
C LYS A 61 -12.65 0.61 13.23
N ARG A 62 -12.30 0.17 14.44
CA ARG A 62 -10.92 -0.26 14.76
C ARG A 62 -10.47 -1.45 13.92
N ASN A 63 -11.34 -2.45 13.73
CA ASN A 63 -11.05 -3.63 12.93
C ASN A 63 -10.86 -3.27 11.45
N GLN A 64 -11.67 -2.35 10.91
CA GLN A 64 -11.52 -1.83 9.55
C GLN A 64 -10.19 -1.07 9.40
N GLU A 65 -9.83 -0.21 10.34
CA GLU A 65 -8.54 0.50 10.34
C GLU A 65 -7.35 -0.48 10.40
N GLU A 66 -7.40 -1.51 11.25
CA GLU A 66 -6.34 -2.52 11.32
C GLU A 66 -6.24 -3.37 10.05
N ARG A 67 -7.38 -3.74 9.45
CA ARG A 67 -7.41 -4.45 8.16
C ARG A 67 -6.82 -3.58 7.06
N SER A 68 -7.26 -2.33 6.94
CA SER A 68 -6.73 -1.37 5.96
C SER A 68 -5.21 -1.18 6.11
N LYS A 69 -4.69 -1.03 7.34
CA LYS A 69 -3.24 -0.96 7.60
C LYS A 69 -2.49 -2.22 7.14
N LYS A 70 -3.02 -3.41 7.38
CA LYS A 70 -2.41 -4.68 6.94
C LYS A 70 -2.42 -4.81 5.42
N VAL A 71 -3.53 -4.46 4.77
CA VAL A 71 -3.65 -4.47 3.31
C VAL A 71 -2.69 -3.46 2.70
N LYS A 72 -2.64 -2.22 3.22
CA LYS A 72 -1.68 -1.18 2.83
C LYS A 72 -0.24 -1.70 2.89
N LYS A 73 0.16 -2.29 4.01
CA LYS A 73 1.52 -2.79 4.18
C LYS A 73 1.87 -3.89 3.17
N ARG A 74 0.95 -4.84 2.94
CA ARG A 74 1.15 -5.90 1.94
C ARG A 74 1.24 -5.35 0.52
N LEU A 75 0.37 -4.39 0.18
CA LEU A 75 0.39 -3.72 -1.12
C LEU A 75 1.72 -3.01 -1.34
N LEU A 76 2.18 -2.22 -0.36
CA LEU A 76 3.44 -1.49 -0.43
C LEU A 76 4.65 -2.44 -0.57
N LEU A 77 4.69 -3.56 0.15
CA LEU A 77 5.75 -4.57 0.00
C LEU A 77 5.81 -5.14 -1.42
N VAL A 78 4.64 -5.51 -1.96
CA VAL A 78 4.50 -6.09 -3.28
C VAL A 78 4.90 -5.08 -4.38
N VAL A 79 4.50 -3.81 -4.22
CA VAL A 79 4.97 -2.69 -5.06
C VAL A 79 6.48 -2.56 -4.99
N ASN A 80 7.05 -2.66 -3.79
CA ASN A 80 8.47 -2.49 -3.57
C ASN A 80 9.31 -3.55 -4.31
N ASP A 81 8.88 -4.80 -4.23
CA ASP A 81 9.54 -5.92 -4.90
C ASP A 81 9.47 -5.79 -6.43
N ASN A 82 8.32 -5.33 -6.94
CA ASN A 82 8.15 -5.12 -8.37
C ASN A 82 9.01 -3.97 -8.91
N ILE A 83 9.09 -2.86 -8.16
CA ILE A 83 9.98 -1.74 -8.48
C ILE A 83 11.44 -2.22 -8.56
N LYS A 84 11.92 -2.99 -7.57
CA LYS A 84 13.29 -3.54 -7.58
C LYS A 84 13.55 -4.41 -8.79
N LEU A 85 12.60 -5.28 -9.13
CA LEU A 85 12.71 -6.20 -10.26
C LEU A 85 12.76 -5.43 -11.59
N ASN A 86 11.93 -4.41 -11.76
CA ASN A 86 11.96 -3.56 -12.96
C ASN A 86 13.22 -2.69 -13.04
N ILE A 87 13.74 -2.15 -11.93
CA ILE A 87 15.04 -1.48 -11.90
C ILE A 87 16.14 -2.45 -12.37
N LYS A 88 16.14 -3.70 -11.89
CA LYS A 88 17.13 -4.71 -12.29
C LYS A 88 17.06 -5.00 -13.79
N ARG A 89 15.86 -5.15 -14.36
CA ARG A 89 15.66 -5.34 -15.80
C ARG A 89 16.10 -4.13 -16.61
N ALA A 90 15.75 -2.92 -16.17
CA ALA A 90 16.14 -1.67 -16.80
C ALA A 90 17.67 -1.48 -16.82
N LYS A 91 18.35 -1.74 -15.69
CA LYS A 91 19.82 -1.70 -15.58
C LYS A 91 20.48 -2.75 -16.49
N ALA A 92 19.90 -3.95 -16.61
CA ALA A 92 20.38 -4.96 -17.55
C ALA A 92 20.25 -4.49 -19.01
N ASN A 93 19.09 -3.96 -19.41
CA ASN A 93 18.88 -3.38 -20.73
C ASN A 93 19.88 -2.27 -21.03
N LYS A 94 20.13 -1.36 -20.09
CA LYS A 94 21.14 -0.30 -20.22
C LYS A 94 22.53 -0.86 -20.55
N LYS A 95 22.94 -1.91 -19.83
CA LYS A 95 24.22 -2.60 -20.08
C LYS A 95 24.28 -3.19 -21.50
N TYR A 96 23.20 -3.81 -21.97
CA TYR A 96 23.14 -4.38 -23.33
C TYR A 96 23.13 -3.32 -24.41
N ILE A 97 22.36 -2.23 -24.24
CA ILE A 97 22.28 -1.11 -25.18
C ILE A 97 23.66 -0.47 -25.42
N ASN A 98 24.48 -0.39 -24.37
CA ASN A 98 25.83 0.18 -24.46
C ASN A 98 26.84 -0.71 -25.20
N ALA A 99 26.57 -2.00 -25.35
CA ALA A 99 27.42 -2.96 -26.06
C ALA A 99 27.05 -3.10 -27.56
N PHE A 100 26.61 -2.03 -28.23
CA PHE A 100 26.11 -2.12 -29.61
C PHE A 100 27.20 -2.60 -30.60
N PRO A 101 26.89 -3.53 -31.53
CA PRO A 101 25.61 -4.22 -31.71
C PRO A 101 25.33 -5.21 -30.57
N TYR A 102 24.17 -5.09 -29.92
CA TYR A 102 23.82 -5.96 -28.79
C TYR A 102 23.50 -7.37 -29.30
N SER A 103 24.13 -8.40 -28.72
CA SER A 103 24.01 -9.79 -29.17
C SER A 103 22.61 -10.38 -28.96
N SER A 104 21.91 -9.97 -27.89
CA SER A 104 20.62 -10.53 -27.47
C SER A 104 19.49 -9.49 -27.49
N PRO A 105 18.22 -9.88 -27.73
CA PRO A 105 17.10 -8.97 -27.65
C PRO A 105 16.95 -8.36 -26.25
N LEU A 106 16.50 -7.11 -26.19
CA LEU A 106 16.26 -6.41 -24.93
C LEU A 106 15.00 -6.95 -24.23
N ASN A 107 15.03 -6.98 -22.89
CA ASN A 107 13.96 -7.55 -22.07
C ASN A 107 12.89 -6.52 -21.74
N LYS A 108 11.62 -6.90 -21.83
CA LYS A 108 10.51 -6.04 -21.40
C LYS A 108 10.48 -5.85 -19.88
N LEU A 109 10.09 -4.65 -19.44
CA LEU A 109 9.72 -4.37 -18.05
C LEU A 109 8.36 -5.00 -17.74
N ASP A 110 8.14 -5.37 -16.48
CA ASP A 110 6.87 -5.92 -16.01
C ASP A 110 5.83 -4.81 -15.90
N THR A 111 4.71 -4.97 -16.61
CA THR A 111 3.57 -4.04 -16.59
C THR A 111 2.26 -4.69 -16.11
N ILE A 112 2.18 -6.02 -16.10
CA ILE A 112 1.00 -6.79 -15.64
C ILE A 112 0.75 -6.55 -14.13
N PHE A 113 1.82 -6.20 -13.42
CA PHE A 113 1.76 -5.81 -12.01
C PHE A 113 0.75 -4.68 -11.71
N TRP A 114 0.58 -3.73 -12.62
CA TRP A 114 -0.16 -2.50 -12.36
C TRP A 114 -1.67 -2.71 -12.27
N ASP A 115 -2.21 -3.71 -12.97
CA ASP A 115 -3.63 -4.08 -12.88
C ASP A 115 -4.00 -4.60 -11.47
N SER A 116 -3.08 -5.37 -10.87
CA SER A 116 -3.23 -5.90 -9.52
C SER A 116 -3.10 -4.82 -8.44
N VAL A 117 -2.37 -3.74 -8.72
CA VAL A 117 -2.24 -2.61 -7.82
C VAL A 117 -3.45 -1.68 -7.95
N ASN A 118 -3.90 -1.38 -9.16
CA ASN A 118 -5.06 -0.51 -9.41
C ASN A 118 -6.34 -1.00 -8.72
N SER A 119 -6.61 -2.30 -8.77
CA SER A 119 -7.77 -2.89 -8.07
C SER A 119 -7.72 -2.69 -6.56
N LYS A 120 -6.52 -2.70 -5.95
CA LYS A 120 -6.32 -2.58 -4.51
C LYS A 120 -6.08 -1.15 -4.01
N ILE A 121 -5.71 -0.22 -4.89
CA ILE A 121 -5.53 1.20 -4.53
C ILE A 121 -6.84 1.78 -4.00
N THR A 122 -8.00 1.39 -4.54
CA THR A 122 -9.31 1.93 -4.09
C THR A 122 -9.69 1.47 -2.68
N GLU A 123 -9.18 0.33 -2.22
CA GLU A 123 -9.44 -0.24 -0.90
C GLU A 123 -8.46 0.29 0.17
N VAL A 124 -7.41 1.00 -0.26
CA VAL A 124 -6.30 1.41 0.59
C VAL A 124 -6.12 2.93 0.52
N ASP A 125 -6.14 3.58 1.68
CA ASP A 125 -5.84 5.00 1.79
C ASP A 125 -4.33 5.25 1.60
N LEU A 126 -3.92 5.29 0.34
CA LEU A 126 -2.59 5.66 -0.12
C LEU A 126 -2.54 7.17 -0.37
N GLU A 127 -1.40 7.78 -0.05
CA GLU A 127 -1.17 9.18 -0.35
C GLU A 127 -1.25 9.41 -1.87
N ALA A 128 -1.95 10.47 -2.27
CA ALA A 128 -2.13 10.82 -3.68
C ALA A 128 -0.79 10.91 -4.45
N GLN A 129 0.27 11.39 -3.79
CA GLN A 129 1.61 11.45 -4.39
C GLN A 129 2.16 10.07 -4.75
N ILE A 130 1.96 9.06 -3.90
CA ILE A 130 2.39 7.68 -4.16
C ILE A 130 1.64 7.13 -5.37
N ILE A 131 0.31 7.35 -5.43
CA ILE A 131 -0.52 6.92 -6.55
C ILE A 131 -0.06 7.55 -7.87
N ILE A 132 0.19 8.86 -7.89
CA ILE A 132 0.68 9.57 -9.08
C ILE A 132 2.04 9.02 -9.52
N CYS A 133 2.96 8.78 -8.59
CA CYS A 133 4.26 8.19 -8.91
C CYS A 133 4.13 6.77 -9.48
N LEU A 134 3.23 5.95 -8.92
CA LEU A 134 2.93 4.60 -9.41
C LEU A 134 2.39 4.62 -10.85
N LEU A 135 1.41 5.48 -11.14
CA LEU A 135 0.86 5.63 -12.50
C LEU A 135 1.92 6.14 -13.50
N SER A 136 2.73 7.11 -13.07
CA SER A 136 3.84 7.63 -13.88
C SER A 136 4.86 6.53 -14.22
N LEU A 137 5.21 5.67 -13.27
CA LEU A 137 6.10 4.54 -13.51
C LEU A 137 5.50 3.51 -14.45
N ASN A 138 4.20 3.22 -14.36
CA ASN A 138 3.54 2.33 -15.29
C ASN A 138 3.64 2.85 -16.73
N ASN A 139 3.25 4.11 -16.94
CA ASN A 139 3.29 4.74 -18.26
C ASN A 139 4.72 4.76 -18.83
N LEU A 140 5.72 5.06 -17.99
CA LEU A 140 7.13 5.00 -18.40
C LEU A 140 7.57 3.59 -18.75
N ALA A 141 7.09 2.56 -18.04
CA ALA A 141 7.41 1.17 -18.36
C ALA A 141 6.80 0.75 -19.70
N ASP A 142 5.57 1.14 -20.00
CA ASP A 142 4.92 0.91 -21.29
C ASP A 142 5.66 1.61 -22.43
N GLU A 143 6.03 2.88 -22.25
CA GLU A 143 6.82 3.64 -23.21
C GLU A 143 8.19 3.00 -23.49
N ILE A 144 8.85 2.46 -22.46
CA ILE A 144 10.11 1.72 -22.60
C ILE A 144 9.88 0.42 -23.37
N ASN A 145 8.80 -0.30 -23.06
CA ASN A 145 8.47 -1.57 -23.69
C ASN A 145 8.18 -1.44 -25.18
N GLU A 146 7.48 -0.37 -25.59
CA GLU A 146 7.27 -0.07 -27.02
C GLU A 146 8.60 0.28 -27.71
N THR A 147 9.44 1.14 -27.12
CA THR A 147 10.76 1.44 -27.70
C THR A 147 11.67 0.20 -27.79
N ILE A 148 11.61 -0.71 -26.82
CA ILE A 148 12.31 -2.01 -26.85
C ILE A 148 11.80 -2.88 -27.99
N LYS A 149 10.48 -2.94 -28.20
CA LYS A 149 9.86 -3.70 -29.28
C LYS A 149 10.31 -3.17 -30.65
N GLU A 150 10.30 -1.86 -30.85
CA GLU A 150 10.81 -1.20 -32.06
C GLU A 150 12.27 -1.55 -32.32
N LEU A 151 13.15 -1.39 -31.32
CA LEU A 151 14.58 -1.70 -31.45
C LEU A 151 14.85 -3.18 -31.78
N ASN A 152 14.12 -4.09 -31.14
CA ASN A 152 14.24 -5.52 -31.43
C ASN A 152 13.75 -5.88 -32.85
N LEU A 153 12.79 -5.14 -33.41
CA LEU A 153 12.34 -5.29 -34.80
C LEU A 153 13.38 -4.73 -35.79
N LEU A 154 13.87 -3.51 -35.54
CA LEU A 154 14.90 -2.85 -36.36
C LEU A 154 16.18 -3.70 -36.47
N LYS A 155 16.57 -4.37 -35.39
CA LYS A 155 17.69 -5.31 -35.39
C LYS A 155 17.47 -6.49 -36.36
N LYS A 156 16.23 -6.97 -36.49
CA LYS A 156 15.89 -8.10 -37.37
C LYS A 156 15.82 -7.70 -38.84
N SER A 157 15.34 -6.49 -39.13
CA SER A 157 15.22 -5.97 -40.51
C SER A 157 16.53 -5.49 -41.12
N GLY A 158 17.55 -5.23 -40.30
CA GLY A 158 18.84 -4.70 -40.79
C GLY A 158 18.76 -3.22 -41.20
N ASP A 159 17.82 -2.48 -40.61
CA ASP A 159 17.56 -1.07 -40.94
C ASP A 159 18.74 -0.13 -40.62
N SER A 160 18.69 1.07 -41.22
CA SER A 160 19.70 2.14 -41.10
C SER A 160 20.26 2.32 -39.68
N LEU A 161 21.60 2.43 -39.62
CA LEU A 161 22.38 2.66 -38.40
C LEU A 161 21.96 3.95 -37.66
N GLU A 162 21.52 4.96 -38.41
CA GLU A 162 21.10 6.26 -37.85
C GLU A 162 19.81 6.13 -37.03
N ILE A 163 18.85 5.33 -37.50
CA ILE A 163 17.60 5.04 -36.79
C ILE A 163 17.90 4.30 -35.48
N HIS A 164 18.83 3.34 -35.53
CA HIS A 164 19.28 2.61 -34.35
C HIS A 164 19.90 3.51 -33.29
N ILE A 165 20.77 4.46 -33.69
CA ILE A 165 21.43 5.40 -32.76
C ILE A 165 20.40 6.32 -32.08
N LYS A 166 19.45 6.86 -32.85
CA LYS A 166 18.40 7.74 -32.31
C LYS A 166 17.48 7.02 -31.32
N ALA A 167 17.00 5.83 -31.69
CA ALA A 167 16.15 5.01 -30.83
C ALA A 167 16.89 4.54 -29.56
N LYS A 168 18.18 4.20 -29.67
CA LYS A 168 19.05 3.90 -28.53
C LYS A 168 19.15 5.08 -27.55
N SER A 169 19.45 6.28 -28.05
CA SER A 169 19.58 7.47 -27.19
C SER A 169 18.27 7.79 -26.46
N LEU A 170 17.13 7.64 -27.15
CA LEU A 170 15.82 7.83 -26.54
C LEU A 170 15.54 6.80 -25.44
N LEU A 171 15.85 5.52 -25.70
CA LEU A 171 15.66 4.46 -24.72
C LEU A 171 16.54 4.65 -23.48
N ASP A 172 17.79 5.06 -23.65
CA ASP A 172 18.71 5.31 -22.54
C ASP A 172 18.19 6.41 -21.61
N LYS A 173 17.71 7.53 -22.18
CA LYS A 173 17.07 8.62 -21.41
C LYS A 173 15.82 8.17 -20.67
N LYS A 174 14.97 7.36 -21.31
CA LYS A 174 13.76 6.82 -20.68
C LYS A 174 14.08 5.87 -19.53
N ILE A 175 15.07 4.99 -19.71
CA ILE A 175 15.55 4.08 -18.66
C ILE A 175 16.08 4.87 -17.46
N ASP A 176 16.86 5.93 -17.68
CA ASP A 176 17.38 6.75 -16.58
C ASP A 176 16.27 7.49 -15.83
N LYS A 177 15.32 8.07 -16.55
CA LYS A 177 14.13 8.65 -15.94
C LYS A 177 13.35 7.62 -15.13
N PHE A 178 13.19 6.40 -15.65
CA PHE A 178 12.49 5.32 -14.97
C PHE A 178 13.20 4.89 -13.68
N ILE A 179 14.53 4.69 -13.72
CA ILE A 179 15.34 4.30 -12.56
C ILE A 179 15.27 5.38 -11.48
N ASN A 180 15.52 6.65 -11.83
CA ASN A 180 15.49 7.75 -10.87
C ASN A 180 14.11 7.91 -10.21
N THR A 181 13.03 7.81 -11.01
CA THR A 181 11.65 7.88 -10.49
C THR A 181 11.37 6.69 -9.56
N SER A 182 11.84 5.50 -9.93
CA SER A 182 11.68 4.26 -9.17
C SER A 182 12.42 4.31 -7.83
N GLU A 183 13.66 4.80 -7.81
CA GLU A 183 14.47 4.95 -6.61
C GLU A 183 13.90 6.03 -5.66
N ALA A 184 13.38 7.13 -6.20
CA ALA A 184 12.69 8.15 -5.40
C ALA A 184 11.41 7.60 -4.75
N LEU A 185 10.63 6.80 -5.50
CA LEU A 185 9.43 6.15 -4.97
C LEU A 185 9.77 5.06 -3.95
N PHE A 186 10.82 4.29 -4.21
CA PHE A 186 11.33 3.26 -3.29
C PHE A 186 11.58 3.84 -1.90
N ASN A 187 12.35 4.94 -1.82
CA ASN A 187 12.65 5.60 -0.55
C ASN A 187 11.39 6.08 0.17
N LYS A 188 10.45 6.72 -0.57
CA LYS A 188 9.16 7.16 0.00
C LYS A 188 8.31 6.01 0.54
N ILE A 189 8.34 4.85 -0.13
CA ILE A 189 7.61 3.66 0.31
C ILE A 189 8.27 3.04 1.54
N GLU A 190 9.60 3.00 1.58
CA GLU A 190 10.35 2.45 2.71
C GLU A 190 10.06 3.24 4.00
N ASP A 191 10.07 4.58 3.91
CA ASP A 191 9.68 5.48 5.01
C ASP A 191 8.25 5.22 5.54
N ASN A 192 7.35 4.73 4.69
CA ASN A 192 5.97 4.40 5.03
C ASN A 192 5.78 2.97 5.59
N ILE A 193 6.79 2.10 5.48
CA ILE A 193 6.75 0.71 5.95
C ILE A 193 7.43 0.53 7.32
N THR A 194 8.49 1.31 7.61
CA THR A 194 9.27 1.31 8.86
C THR A 194 8.62 2.09 9.99
#